data_AF-A0A0W1AKH0-F1
#
_entry.id   AF-A0A0W1AKH0-F1
#
_cell.length_a   1.000
_cell.length_b   1.000
_cell.length_c   1.000
_cell.angle_alpha   90.00
_cell.angle_beta   90.00
_cell.angle_gamma   90.00
#
_symmetry.space_group_name_H-M   'P 1'
#
loop_
_entity.id
_entity.type
_entity.pdbx_description
1 polymer ?
#
loop_
_entity_poly.entity_id
_entity_poly.type
_entity_poly.pdbx_seq_one_letter_code
_entity_poly.pdbx_strand_id
1 'polypeptide(L)'
;MKIEQKKSELMKEKKIRVLFIGISSVLLAMTFMQSITIVALLHYAHSKHETHFIPPKISQEFTLSGTGVSEGYLRDMTNFLTQLRFNITSSSATYQFNALLGYVAPSLYGDIRAQLVKEVEQINHEHLSSVFYPSTFEIDIKHLSVKVMGQMKRFVGADLMSDVRETFLIRYSYEYGLLKLTNLEKV
;
A
#
# COMPACT_ATOMS: atom_id res chain seq x y z
N MET A 1 54.48 -47.01 44.17
CA MET A 1 53.02 -47.17 43.97
C MET A 1 52.25 -45.84 43.86
N LYS A 2 52.43 -44.86 44.78
CA LYS A 2 51.68 -43.57 44.76
C LYS A 2 51.91 -42.65 43.54
N ILE A 3 53.08 -42.70 42.90
CA ILE A 3 53.43 -41.80 41.78
C ILE A 3 52.74 -42.21 40.47
N GLU A 4 52.57 -43.51 40.23
CA GLU A 4 51.86 -44.00 39.04
C GLU A 4 50.35 -43.77 39.12
N GLN A 5 49.75 -43.94 40.30
CA GLN A 5 48.34 -43.59 40.52
C GLN A 5 48.10 -42.09 40.29
N LYS A 6 48.98 -41.22 40.81
CA LYS A 6 48.88 -39.77 40.61
C LYS A 6 49.07 -39.35 39.14
N LYS A 7 49.97 -40.03 38.40
CA LYS A 7 50.11 -39.85 36.94
C LYS A 7 48.86 -40.30 36.19
N SER A 8 48.24 -41.42 36.58
CA SER A 8 47.01 -41.93 35.96
C SER A 8 45.82 -40.99 36.15
N GLU A 9 45.64 -40.43 37.35
CA GLU A 9 44.60 -39.44 37.62
C GLU A 9 44.81 -38.13 36.85
N LEU A 10 46.04 -37.64 36.78
CA LEU A 10 46.40 -36.45 36.00
C LEU A 10 46.13 -36.64 34.49
N MET A 11 46.37 -37.86 33.97
CA MET A 11 46.10 -38.20 32.58
C MET A 11 44.59 -38.30 32.30
N LYS A 12 43.79 -38.79 33.25
CA LYS A 12 42.31 -38.77 33.15
C LYS A 12 41.76 -37.35 33.12
N GLU A 13 42.24 -36.48 34.02
CA GLU A 13 41.76 -35.09 34.09
C GLU A 13 42.10 -34.29 32.82
N LYS A 14 43.30 -34.48 32.27
CA LYS A 14 43.67 -33.90 30.95
C LYS A 14 42.78 -34.39 29.83
N LYS A 15 42.46 -35.69 29.77
CA LYS A 15 41.56 -36.27 28.75
C LYS A 15 40.16 -35.66 28.83
N ILE A 16 39.63 -35.48 30.04
CA ILE A 16 38.32 -34.87 30.29
C ILE A 16 38.30 -33.40 29.86
N ARG A 17 39.33 -32.60 30.21
CA ARG A 17 39.42 -31.20 29.78
C ARG A 17 39.50 -31.05 28.26
N VAL A 18 40.29 -31.90 27.58
CA VAL A 18 40.39 -31.90 26.11
C VAL A 18 39.06 -32.28 25.47
N LEU A 19 38.34 -33.24 26.06
CA LEU A 19 36.99 -33.61 25.61
C LEU A 19 36.00 -32.44 25.74
N PHE A 20 35.99 -31.73 26.88
CA PHE A 20 35.12 -30.57 27.10
C PHE A 20 35.43 -29.40 26.15
N ILE A 21 36.71 -29.13 25.90
CA ILE A 21 37.12 -28.11 24.92
C ILE A 21 36.67 -28.52 23.51
N GLY A 22 36.81 -29.80 23.17
CA GLY A 22 36.30 -30.35 21.91
C GLY A 22 34.80 -30.13 21.74
N ILE A 23 34.00 -30.52 22.74
CA ILE A 23 32.54 -30.35 22.71
C ILE A 23 32.14 -28.87 22.63
N SER A 24 32.80 -28.01 23.40
CA SER A 24 32.53 -26.56 23.38
C SER A 24 32.85 -25.94 22.02
N SER A 25 33.94 -26.36 21.37
CA SER A 25 34.32 -25.86 20.04
C SER A 25 33.32 -26.27 18.96
N VAL A 26 32.78 -27.49 19.04
CA VAL A 26 31.75 -27.98 18.12
C VAL A 26 30.44 -27.21 18.30
N LEU A 27 30.03 -26.98 19.55
CA LEU A 27 28.83 -26.19 19.85
C LEU A 27 28.95 -24.75 19.34
N LEU A 28 30.12 -24.12 19.50
CA LEU A 28 30.37 -22.77 19.02
C LEU A 28 30.35 -22.70 17.48
N ALA A 29 30.92 -23.70 16.81
CA ALA A 29 30.83 -23.79 15.35
C ALA A 29 29.37 -23.94 14.87
N MET A 30 28.56 -24.75 15.55
CA MET A 30 27.14 -24.92 15.23
C MET A 30 26.33 -23.61 15.40
N THR A 31 26.55 -22.86 16.47
CA THR A 31 25.82 -21.60 16.70
C THR A 31 26.21 -20.52 15.68
N PHE A 32 27.48 -20.45 15.30
CA PHE A 32 27.94 -19.57 14.22
C PHE A 32 27.28 -19.94 12.88
N MET A 33 27.24 -21.22 12.56
CA MET A 33 26.63 -21.70 11.32
C MET A 33 25.12 -21.41 11.27
N GLN A 34 24.41 -21.59 12.39
CA GLN A 34 23.00 -21.19 12.51
C GLN A 34 22.81 -19.68 12.35
N SER A 35 23.65 -18.86 12.97
CA SER A 35 23.56 -17.40 12.89
C SER A 35 23.72 -16.90 11.44
N ILE A 36 24.70 -17.45 10.72
CA ILE A 36 24.93 -17.13 9.29
C ILE A 36 23.71 -17.54 8.45
N THR A 37 23.14 -18.72 8.72
CA THR A 37 21.96 -19.23 8.00
C THR A 37 20.75 -18.32 8.21
N ILE A 38 20.52 -17.85 9.43
CA ILE A 38 19.41 -16.92 9.75
C ILE A 38 19.59 -15.59 9.02
N VAL A 39 20.80 -15.02 9.04
CA VAL A 39 21.08 -13.75 8.35
C VAL A 39 20.90 -13.90 6.84
N ALA A 40 21.36 -15.00 6.25
CA ALA A 40 21.17 -15.29 4.83
C ALA A 40 19.69 -15.48 4.47
N LEU A 41 18.92 -16.16 5.32
CA LEU A 41 17.48 -16.35 5.11
C LEU A 41 16.71 -15.03 5.23
N LEU A 42 17.07 -14.18 6.20
CA LEU A 42 16.49 -12.84 6.36
C LEU A 42 16.82 -11.95 5.16
N HIS A 43 18.06 -11.99 4.66
CA HIS A 43 18.46 -11.22 3.48
C HIS A 43 17.75 -11.72 2.21
N TYR A 44 17.63 -13.04 2.03
CA TYR A 44 16.88 -13.65 0.93
C TYR A 44 15.38 -13.31 1.01
N ALA A 45 14.77 -13.43 2.19
CA ALA A 45 13.40 -13.04 2.41
C ALA A 45 13.21 -11.55 2.13
N HIS A 46 14.08 -10.67 2.62
CA HIS A 46 13.95 -9.24 2.36
C HIS A 46 14.12 -8.88 0.87
N SER A 47 14.92 -9.64 0.12
CA SER A 47 15.19 -9.38 -1.30
C SER A 47 14.16 -9.98 -2.28
N LYS A 48 13.25 -10.85 -1.82
CA LYS A 48 12.33 -11.61 -2.69
C LYS A 48 10.85 -11.28 -2.58
N HIS A 49 10.44 -10.26 -1.82
CA HIS A 49 9.03 -9.86 -1.76
C HIS A 49 8.68 -8.78 -2.79
N GLU A 50 8.91 -9.09 -4.08
CA GLU A 50 8.13 -8.45 -5.15
C GLU A 50 6.87 -9.29 -5.37
N THR A 51 5.87 -9.07 -4.52
CA THR A 51 4.55 -9.68 -4.68
C THR A 51 3.85 -9.03 -5.87
N HIS A 52 3.97 -9.66 -7.05
CA HIS A 52 3.19 -9.29 -8.22
C HIS A 52 1.73 -9.73 -8.02
N PHE A 53 0.93 -8.83 -7.46
CA PHE A 53 -0.51 -8.95 -7.41
C PHE A 53 -1.08 -8.64 -8.80
N ILE A 54 -1.57 -9.66 -9.51
CA ILE A 54 -2.20 -9.51 -10.84
C ILE A 54 -3.72 -9.63 -10.68
N PRO A 55 -4.45 -8.53 -10.45
CA PRO A 55 -5.88 -8.49 -10.66
C PRO A 55 -6.17 -8.35 -12.16
N PRO A 56 -7.32 -8.83 -12.67
CA PRO A 56 -7.64 -8.92 -14.10
C PRO A 56 -7.78 -7.57 -14.86
N LYS A 57 -7.44 -6.42 -14.25
CA LYS A 57 -7.44 -5.10 -14.90
C LYS A 57 -6.33 -4.17 -14.38
N ILE A 58 -5.10 -4.66 -14.26
CA ILE A 58 -3.92 -3.78 -14.16
C ILE A 58 -3.09 -4.00 -15.42
N SER A 59 -3.05 -3.00 -16.28
CA SER A 59 -2.43 -3.09 -17.62
C SER A 59 -0.92 -2.83 -17.63
N GLN A 60 -0.33 -2.50 -16.47
CA GLN A 60 1.09 -2.20 -16.33
C GLN A 60 1.67 -2.79 -15.04
N GLU A 61 2.91 -3.24 -15.10
CA GLU A 61 3.68 -3.71 -13.95
C GLU A 61 3.81 -2.58 -12.91
N PHE A 62 3.29 -2.80 -11.70
CA PHE A 62 3.38 -1.83 -10.61
C PHE A 62 4.47 -2.23 -9.61
N THR A 63 5.53 -1.44 -9.56
CA THR A 63 6.48 -1.46 -8.44
C THR A 63 5.90 -0.62 -7.30
N LEU A 64 5.32 -1.27 -6.29
CA LEU A 64 5.07 -0.67 -4.99
C LEU A 64 6.36 -0.80 -4.17
N SER A 65 7.31 0.10 -4.38
CA SER A 65 8.51 0.17 -3.55
C SER A 65 8.17 0.86 -2.23
N GLY A 66 8.87 0.52 -1.14
CA GLY A 66 8.70 1.24 0.14
C GLY A 66 8.99 2.75 0.06
N THR A 67 9.55 3.25 -1.05
CA THR A 67 10.00 4.63 -1.25
C THR A 67 9.18 5.43 -2.26
N GLY A 68 8.23 4.81 -2.98
CA GLY A 68 7.53 5.54 -4.03
C GLY A 68 6.56 4.72 -4.86
N VAL A 69 5.75 5.45 -5.63
CA VAL A 69 4.60 4.96 -6.38
C VAL A 69 4.85 5.13 -7.86
N SER A 70 4.51 4.13 -8.67
CA SER A 70 4.65 4.21 -10.13
C SER A 70 3.62 5.15 -10.76
N GLU A 71 3.95 5.71 -11.92
CA GLU A 71 3.05 6.57 -12.69
C GLU A 71 1.74 5.85 -13.04
N GLY A 72 1.84 4.60 -13.51
CA GLY A 72 0.69 3.78 -13.87
C GLY A 72 -0.22 3.51 -12.68
N TYR A 73 0.33 3.31 -11.48
CA TYR A 73 -0.48 3.13 -10.29
C TYR A 73 -1.24 4.42 -9.92
N LEU A 74 -0.57 5.58 -9.95
CA LEU A 74 -1.25 6.86 -9.70
C LEU A 74 -2.37 7.11 -10.73
N ARG A 75 -2.15 6.76 -12.00
CA ARG A 75 -3.15 6.85 -13.06
C ARG A 75 -4.37 5.99 -12.76
N ASP A 76 -4.16 4.70 -12.50
CA ASP A 76 -5.25 3.74 -12.27
C ASP A 76 -5.99 4.05 -10.97
N MET A 77 -5.29 4.46 -9.93
CA MET A 77 -5.89 4.93 -8.68
C MET A 77 -6.70 6.21 -8.90
N THR A 78 -6.18 7.17 -9.65
CA THR A 78 -6.94 8.40 -9.97
C THR A 78 -8.21 8.05 -10.73
N ASN A 79 -8.10 7.21 -11.76
CA ASN A 79 -9.26 6.74 -12.51
C ASN A 79 -10.30 6.09 -11.58
N PHE A 80 -9.88 5.14 -10.74
CA PHE A 80 -10.76 4.47 -9.78
C PHE A 80 -11.45 5.44 -8.82
N LEU A 81 -10.71 6.37 -8.21
CA LEU A 81 -11.27 7.34 -7.26
C LEU A 81 -12.22 8.33 -7.94
N THR A 82 -11.93 8.75 -9.17
CA THR A 82 -12.84 9.60 -9.94
C THR A 82 -14.15 8.88 -10.27
N GLN A 83 -14.10 7.55 -10.50
CA GLN A 83 -15.32 6.77 -10.67
C GLN A 83 -16.14 6.68 -9.38
N LEU A 84 -15.51 6.48 -8.23
CA LEU A 84 -16.21 6.52 -6.94
C LEU A 84 -16.81 7.90 -6.65
N ARG A 85 -16.13 8.99 -7.06
CA ARG A 85 -16.62 10.35 -6.79
C ARG A 85 -17.72 10.80 -7.75
N PHE A 86 -17.63 10.46 -9.04
CA PHE A 86 -18.44 11.09 -10.07
C PHE A 86 -19.36 10.15 -10.85
N ASN A 87 -19.22 8.82 -10.71
CA ASN A 87 -20.13 7.87 -11.34
C ASN A 87 -21.17 7.38 -10.33
N ILE A 88 -22.22 8.18 -10.18
CA ILE A 88 -23.20 8.05 -9.11
C ILE A 88 -24.63 8.29 -9.59
N THR A 89 -25.57 7.65 -8.90
CA THR A 89 -27.02 7.87 -8.98
C THR A 89 -27.56 8.05 -7.57
N SER A 90 -28.81 8.48 -7.40
CA SER A 90 -29.48 8.52 -6.09
C SER A 90 -29.42 7.19 -5.33
N SER A 91 -29.47 6.05 -6.05
CA SER A 91 -29.37 4.73 -5.41
C SER A 91 -27.94 4.30 -5.05
N SER A 92 -26.91 4.82 -5.73
CA SER A 92 -25.52 4.37 -5.56
C SER A 92 -24.62 5.35 -4.81
N ALA A 93 -24.99 6.64 -4.72
CA ALA A 93 -24.14 7.70 -4.17
C ALA A 93 -23.61 7.36 -2.77
N THR A 94 -24.48 6.92 -1.86
CA THR A 94 -24.08 6.53 -0.49
C THR A 94 -23.01 5.44 -0.49
N TYR A 95 -23.18 4.41 -1.32
CA TYR A 95 -22.22 3.30 -1.39
C TYR A 95 -20.88 3.78 -1.95
N GLN A 96 -20.92 4.51 -3.07
CA GLN A 96 -19.74 5.00 -3.76
C GLN A 96 -18.92 5.96 -2.88
N PHE A 97 -19.59 6.87 -2.17
CA PHE A 97 -18.94 7.83 -1.28
C PHE A 97 -18.38 7.16 -0.02
N ASN A 98 -19.06 6.16 0.54
CA ASN A 98 -18.50 5.36 1.64
C ASN A 98 -17.24 4.59 1.20
N ALA A 99 -17.22 4.06 -0.02
CA ALA A 99 -16.02 3.44 -0.57
C ALA A 99 -14.88 4.47 -0.76
N LEU A 100 -15.19 5.67 -1.26
CA LEU A 100 -14.24 6.76 -1.43
C LEU A 100 -13.57 7.16 -0.11
N LEU A 101 -14.35 7.24 0.97
CA LEU A 101 -13.87 7.61 2.31
C LEU A 101 -12.79 6.67 2.85
N GLY A 102 -12.71 5.41 2.40
CA GLY A 102 -11.63 4.48 2.77
C GLY A 102 -10.24 4.91 2.29
N TYR A 103 -10.19 5.75 1.25
CA TYR A 103 -8.96 6.25 0.64
C TYR A 103 -8.57 7.65 1.12
N VAL A 104 -9.46 8.34 1.82
CA VAL A 104 -9.22 9.68 2.36
C VAL A 104 -8.18 9.65 3.49
N ALA A 105 -7.32 10.66 3.55
CA ALA A 105 -6.39 10.85 4.66
C ALA A 105 -7.15 11.00 5.99
N PRO A 106 -6.71 10.35 7.09
CA PRO A 106 -7.44 10.38 8.36
C PRO A 106 -7.73 11.79 8.90
N SER A 107 -6.81 12.74 8.66
CA SER A 107 -6.95 14.15 9.06
C SER A 107 -8.12 14.88 8.38
N LEU A 108 -8.53 14.44 7.18
CA LEU A 108 -9.59 15.06 6.38
C LEU A 108 -10.89 14.28 6.40
N TYR A 109 -10.90 13.08 6.97
CA TYR A 109 -12.04 12.17 6.93
C TYR A 109 -13.33 12.81 7.45
N GLY A 110 -13.25 13.52 8.59
CA GLY A 110 -14.41 14.15 9.23
C GLY A 110 -15.08 15.19 8.34
N ASP A 111 -14.29 16.11 7.80
CA ASP A 111 -14.77 17.21 6.95
C ASP A 111 -15.33 16.67 5.62
N ILE A 112 -14.60 15.77 4.97
CA ILE A 112 -15.05 15.18 3.70
C ILE A 112 -16.32 14.34 3.91
N ARG A 113 -16.40 13.56 4.99
CA ARG A 113 -17.62 12.79 5.29
C ARG A 113 -18.83 13.71 5.50
N ALA A 114 -18.66 14.79 6.25
CA ALA A 114 -19.76 15.73 6.49
C ALA A 114 -20.23 16.38 5.19
N GLN A 115 -19.32 16.72 4.29
CA GLN A 115 -19.65 17.24 2.96
C GLN A 115 -20.39 16.20 2.11
N LEU A 116 -19.88 14.97 2.02
CA LEU A 116 -20.46 13.91 1.19
C LEU A 116 -21.85 13.48 1.68
N VAL A 117 -22.11 13.49 2.99
CA VAL A 117 -23.44 13.19 3.54
C VAL A 117 -24.47 14.24 3.08
N LYS A 118 -24.13 15.53 3.15
CA LYS A 118 -25.00 16.60 2.64
C LYS A 118 -25.22 16.49 1.12
N GLU A 119 -24.16 16.14 0.39
CA GLU A 119 -24.23 15.93 -1.06
C GLU A 119 -25.18 14.78 -1.40
N VAL A 120 -25.14 13.67 -0.66
CA VAL A 120 -26.07 12.53 -0.82
C VAL A 120 -27.53 12.93 -0.56
N GLU A 121 -27.79 13.71 0.48
CA GLU A 121 -29.15 14.21 0.75
C GLU A 121 -29.69 15.02 -0.43
N GLN A 122 -28.87 15.91 -0.99
CA GLN A 122 -29.23 16.69 -2.17
C GLN A 122 -29.46 15.80 -3.40
N ILE A 123 -28.53 14.87 -3.68
CA ILE A 123 -28.63 13.93 -4.80
C ILE A 123 -29.93 13.11 -4.74
N ASN A 124 -30.35 12.72 -3.54
CA ASN A 124 -31.58 11.96 -3.35
C ASN A 124 -32.83 12.83 -3.52
N HIS A 125 -32.82 14.05 -2.98
CA HIS A 125 -33.94 14.97 -3.05
C HIS A 125 -34.21 15.46 -4.49
N GLU A 126 -33.14 15.75 -5.23
CA GLU A 126 -33.22 16.28 -6.60
C GLU A 126 -33.15 15.20 -7.68
N HIS A 127 -33.08 13.92 -7.31
CA HIS A 127 -32.90 12.80 -8.24
C HIS A 127 -31.71 12.98 -9.20
N LEU A 128 -30.60 13.47 -8.67
CA LEU A 128 -29.39 13.73 -9.44
C LEU A 128 -28.67 12.43 -9.79
N SER A 129 -28.05 12.43 -10.96
CA SER A 129 -27.02 11.46 -11.30
C SER A 129 -25.92 12.11 -12.10
N SER A 130 -24.74 11.51 -12.07
CA SER A 130 -23.62 11.99 -12.85
C SER A 130 -22.69 10.87 -13.26
N VAL A 131 -21.92 11.15 -14.31
CA VAL A 131 -20.85 10.29 -14.79
C VAL A 131 -19.74 11.16 -15.35
N PHE A 132 -18.51 10.82 -14.99
CA PHE A 132 -17.31 11.42 -15.54
C PHE A 132 -16.65 10.43 -16.50
N TYR A 133 -16.23 10.91 -17.66
CA TYR A 133 -15.49 10.15 -18.66
C TYR A 133 -14.07 10.71 -18.76
N PRO A 134 -13.10 10.16 -18.00
CA PRO A 134 -11.71 10.57 -18.09
C PRO A 134 -11.15 10.36 -19.49
N SER A 135 -10.36 11.32 -19.96
CA SER A 135 -9.77 11.33 -21.31
C SER A 135 -8.27 11.54 -21.30
N THR A 136 -7.73 12.29 -20.34
CA THR A 136 -6.30 12.58 -20.25
C THR A 136 -5.88 12.69 -18.79
N PHE A 137 -4.67 12.19 -18.50
CA PHE A 137 -4.06 12.21 -17.17
C PHE A 137 -2.67 12.85 -17.29
N GLU A 138 -2.45 13.98 -16.62
CA GLU A 138 -1.14 14.58 -16.42
C GLU A 138 -0.68 14.23 -15.00
N ILE A 139 0.41 13.46 -14.89
CA ILE A 139 0.85 12.87 -13.63
C ILE A 139 2.15 13.53 -13.18
N ASP A 140 2.14 14.08 -11.98
CA ASP A 140 3.32 14.60 -11.29
C ASP A 140 3.66 13.70 -10.11
N ILE A 141 4.61 12.79 -10.34
CA ILE A 141 5.08 11.83 -9.33
C ILE A 141 5.81 12.54 -8.18
N LYS A 142 6.48 13.67 -8.45
CA LYS A 142 7.27 14.38 -7.43
C LYS A 142 6.37 15.00 -6.37
N HIS A 143 5.24 15.56 -6.80
CA HIS A 143 4.25 16.17 -5.91
C HIS A 143 3.08 15.24 -5.57
N LEU A 144 3.13 13.98 -6.02
CA LEU A 144 2.05 13.00 -5.89
C LEU A 144 0.69 13.60 -6.25
N SER A 145 0.60 14.17 -7.45
CA SER A 145 -0.62 14.78 -7.95
C SER A 145 -0.93 14.36 -9.37
N VAL A 146 -2.22 14.31 -9.69
CA VAL A 146 -2.71 13.93 -11.01
C VAL A 146 -3.78 14.91 -11.43
N LYS A 147 -3.59 15.53 -12.59
CA LYS A 147 -4.63 16.33 -13.24
C LYS A 147 -5.34 15.42 -14.24
N VAL A 148 -6.64 15.25 -14.06
CA VAL A 148 -7.49 14.43 -14.94
C VAL A 148 -8.48 15.34 -15.66
N MET A 149 -8.48 15.24 -16.99
CA MET A 149 -9.43 15.95 -17.85
C MET A 149 -10.42 14.97 -18.43
N GLY A 150 -11.69 15.36 -18.52
CA GLY A 150 -12.73 14.49 -19.06
C GLY A 150 -14.04 15.19 -19.32
N GLN A 151 -14.99 14.42 -19.84
CA GLN A 151 -16.36 14.89 -20.05
C GLN A 151 -17.19 14.57 -18.81
N MET A 152 -17.82 15.58 -18.21
CA MET A 152 -18.72 15.42 -17.08
C MET A 152 -20.16 15.58 -17.54
N LYS A 153 -20.96 14.53 -17.32
CA LYS A 153 -22.40 14.56 -17.59
C LYS A 153 -23.17 14.53 -16.28
N ARG A 154 -24.19 15.36 -16.17
CA ARG A 154 -25.08 15.42 -15.02
C ARG A 154 -26.51 15.39 -15.50
N PHE A 155 -27.36 14.70 -14.75
CA PHE A 155 -28.76 14.46 -15.08
C PHE A 155 -29.64 14.72 -13.88
N VAL A 156 -30.88 15.08 -14.16
CA VAL A 156 -31.99 15.14 -13.20
C VAL A 156 -33.01 14.12 -13.69
N GLY A 157 -33.17 13.01 -12.98
CA GLY A 157 -33.96 11.88 -13.49
C GLY A 157 -33.39 11.36 -14.82
N ALA A 158 -34.18 11.47 -15.90
CA ALA A 158 -33.78 11.05 -17.25
C ALA A 158 -33.23 12.18 -18.13
N ASP A 159 -33.37 13.43 -17.69
CA ASP A 159 -33.02 14.60 -18.51
C ASP A 159 -31.56 15.02 -18.30
N LEU A 160 -30.86 15.28 -19.41
CA LEU A 160 -29.48 15.76 -19.38
C LEU A 160 -29.46 17.23 -18.96
N MET A 161 -28.90 17.49 -17.77
CA MET A 161 -28.78 18.83 -17.20
C MET A 161 -27.52 19.57 -17.70
N SER A 162 -26.39 18.87 -17.80
CA SER A 162 -25.13 19.47 -18.24
C SER A 162 -24.21 18.44 -18.88
N ASP A 163 -23.46 18.85 -19.89
CA ASP A 163 -22.43 18.06 -20.57
C ASP A 163 -21.22 18.96 -20.85
N VAL A 164 -20.24 18.98 -19.95
CA VAL A 164 -19.13 19.95 -19.99
C VAL A 164 -17.79 19.25 -19.79
N ARG A 165 -16.74 19.74 -20.46
CA ARG A 165 -15.37 19.32 -20.15
C ARG A 165 -14.94 19.91 -18.82
N GLU A 166 -14.51 19.05 -17.92
CA GLU A 166 -14.03 19.44 -16.60
C GLU A 166 -12.65 18.85 -16.34
N THR A 167 -11.87 19.59 -15.57
CA THR A 167 -10.55 19.20 -15.13
C THR A 167 -10.54 19.12 -13.62
N PHE A 168 -9.99 18.03 -13.08
CA PHE A 168 -9.83 17.85 -11.65
C PHE A 168 -8.36 17.66 -11.32
N LEU A 169 -7.91 18.28 -10.22
CA LEU A 169 -6.62 18.03 -9.60
C LEU A 169 -6.83 17.14 -8.38
N ILE A 170 -6.18 15.98 -8.41
CA ILE A 170 -6.17 15.03 -7.30
C ILE A 170 -4.77 15.06 -6.69
N ARG A 171 -4.69 15.20 -5.37
CA ARG A 171 -3.44 15.16 -4.61
C ARG A 171 -3.47 14.02 -3.62
N TYR A 172 -2.29 13.45 -3.40
CA TYR A 172 -2.10 12.32 -2.52
C TYR A 172 -1.00 12.56 -1.49
N SER A 173 -1.04 11.81 -0.41
CA SER A 173 0.12 11.52 0.43
C SER A 173 0.45 10.03 0.34
N TYR A 174 1.74 9.71 0.47
CA TYR A 174 2.21 8.33 0.51
C TYR A 174 3.04 8.12 1.77
N GLU A 175 2.44 7.48 2.76
CA GLU A 175 3.05 7.25 4.06
C GLU A 175 2.89 5.77 4.44
N TYR A 176 3.95 5.15 4.94
CA TYR A 176 3.96 3.74 5.37
C TYR A 176 3.44 2.74 4.31
N GLY A 177 3.69 3.02 3.04
CA GLY A 177 3.23 2.19 1.92
C GLY A 177 1.77 2.41 1.51
N LEU A 178 1.06 3.35 2.14
CA LEU A 178 -0.35 3.64 1.87
C LEU A 178 -0.49 4.96 1.12
N LEU A 179 -1.13 4.91 -0.04
CA LEU A 179 -1.56 6.10 -0.77
C LEU A 179 -2.90 6.60 -0.20
N LYS A 180 -2.95 7.87 0.20
CA LYS A 180 -4.15 8.50 0.73
C LYS A 180 -4.50 9.76 -0.03
N LEU A 181 -5.79 9.95 -0.29
CA LEU A 181 -6.34 11.14 -0.93
C LEU A 181 -6.31 12.32 0.05
N THR A 182 -5.63 13.39 -0.35
CA THR A 182 -5.51 14.62 0.43
C THR A 182 -6.28 15.78 -0.17
N ASN A 183 -6.47 15.82 -1.48
CA ASN A 183 -7.33 16.82 -2.10
C ASN A 183 -7.93 16.29 -3.41
N LEU A 184 -9.15 16.72 -3.71
CA LEU A 184 -9.83 16.52 -4.98
C LEU A 184 -10.62 17.79 -5.28
N GLU A 185 -10.12 18.58 -6.22
CA GLU A 185 -10.69 19.87 -6.57
C GLU A 185 -10.83 20.04 -8.08
N LYS A 186 -11.82 20.83 -8.50
CA LYS A 186 -11.99 21.24 -9.89
C LYS A 186 -11.04 22.40 -10.20
N VAL A 187 -10.37 22.36 -11.35
CA VAL A 187 -9.43 23.39 -11.84
C VAL A 187 -9.97 24.04 -13.10
#